data_AF-A0A0D0L2G6-F1
#
_entry.id   AF-A0A0D0L2G6-F1
#
_cell.length_a   1.000
_cell.length_b   1.000
_cell.length_c   1.000
_cell.angle_alpha   90.00
_cell.angle_beta   90.00
_cell.angle_gamma   90.00
#
_symmetry.space_group_name_H-M   'P 1'
#
loop_
_entity.id
_entity.type
_entity.pdbx_description
1 polymer ?
#
loop_
_entity_poly.entity_id
_entity_poly.type
_entity_poly.pdbx_seq_one_letter_code
_entity_poly.pdbx_strand_id
1 'polypeptide(L)'
;MTSTAGTVIALALSTIALTACGTSEIGQPYELDADDVAAYSRRDGFTVPDGFTFAEAHTFSEFVGQAPWSARYDAPVDLGDGKAVTAANPTFPPMAAITCSAVPPGNWSSLGFDCGPGTLVTQYPPSREIDTVTALLTRDERGASLFLYSSGH
;
A
#
# COMPACT_ATOMS: atom_id res chain seq x y z
N MET A 1 33.92 -50.89 -21.13
CA MET A 1 32.45 -50.97 -21.02
C MET A 1 32.13 -51.43 -19.61
N THR A 2 31.84 -50.50 -18.72
CA THR A 2 31.53 -50.76 -17.31
C THR A 2 30.21 -50.08 -16.99
N SER A 3 29.22 -50.92 -16.72
CA SER A 3 27.90 -50.57 -16.21
C SER A 3 28.01 -50.23 -14.73
N THR A 4 27.39 -49.13 -14.30
CA THR A 4 27.03 -48.93 -12.90
C THR A 4 25.69 -48.25 -12.83
N ALA A 5 24.77 -48.97 -12.17
CA ALA A 5 23.37 -48.68 -12.02
C ALA A 5 23.12 -47.48 -11.09
N GLY A 6 21.92 -46.92 -11.22
CA GLY A 6 21.52 -45.65 -10.66
C GLY A 6 21.40 -45.59 -9.14
N THR A 7 21.26 -44.36 -8.67
CA THR A 7 20.58 -44.03 -7.42
C THR A 7 20.02 -42.62 -7.60
N VAL A 8 18.73 -42.50 -7.90
CA VAL A 8 18.01 -41.23 -7.87
C VAL A 8 17.57 -41.02 -6.43
N ILE A 9 18.26 -40.12 -5.71
CA ILE A 9 17.85 -39.70 -4.36
C ILE A 9 16.82 -38.59 -4.55
N ALA A 10 15.54 -38.95 -4.46
CA ALA A 10 14.45 -38.00 -4.36
C ALA A 10 14.39 -37.47 -2.92
N LEU A 11 14.93 -36.28 -2.69
CA LEU A 11 14.75 -35.54 -1.45
C LEU A 11 13.38 -34.85 -1.48
N ALA A 12 12.39 -35.53 -0.91
CA ALA A 12 11.12 -34.93 -0.53
C ALA A 12 11.36 -33.98 0.66
N LEU A 13 11.48 -32.67 0.41
CA LEU A 13 11.42 -31.67 1.46
C LEU A 13 9.95 -31.33 1.73
N SER A 14 9.47 -31.88 2.83
CA SER A 14 8.17 -31.66 3.44
C SER A 14 7.89 -30.18 3.66
N THR A 15 6.81 -29.70 3.04
CA THR A 15 6.15 -28.42 3.31
C THR A 15 5.64 -28.39 4.75
N ILE A 16 6.30 -27.61 5.61
CA ILE A 16 5.73 -27.22 6.91
C ILE A 16 4.87 -25.98 6.65
N ALA A 17 3.60 -26.20 6.32
CA ALA A 17 2.59 -25.14 6.32
C ALA A 17 2.24 -24.81 7.78
N LEU A 18 2.92 -23.82 8.35
CA LEU A 18 2.50 -23.19 9.59
C LEU A 18 1.29 -22.32 9.28
N THR A 19 0.09 -22.85 9.48
CA THR A 19 -1.13 -22.04 9.55
C THR A 19 -1.10 -21.24 10.85
N ALA A 20 -0.51 -20.05 10.81
CA ALA A 20 -0.65 -19.07 11.89
C ALA A 20 -2.06 -18.47 11.81
N CYS A 21 -3.02 -19.11 12.46
CA CYS A 21 -4.29 -18.46 12.79
C CYS A 21 -4.05 -17.47 13.93
N GLY A 22 -3.53 -16.28 13.61
CA GLY A 22 -3.53 -15.15 14.54
C GLY A 22 -4.93 -14.56 14.60
N THR A 23 -5.63 -14.72 15.72
CA THR A 23 -6.78 -13.88 16.05
C THR A 23 -6.25 -12.48 16.35
N SER A 24 -6.44 -11.54 15.44
CA SER A 24 -6.13 -10.13 15.66
C SER A 24 -6.90 -9.62 16.87
N GLU A 25 -6.19 -9.16 17.89
CA GLU A 25 -6.80 -8.52 19.07
C GLU A 25 -7.38 -7.17 18.66
N ILE A 26 -8.62 -6.89 19.09
CA ILE A 26 -9.32 -5.65 18.73
C ILE A 26 -8.48 -4.43 19.16
N GLY A 27 -8.24 -3.51 18.23
CA GLY A 27 -7.46 -2.29 18.45
C GLY A 27 -5.95 -2.40 18.21
N GLN A 28 -5.40 -3.59 17.91
CA GLN A 28 -4.00 -3.69 17.49
C GLN A 28 -3.87 -3.50 15.96
N PRO A 29 -2.84 -2.77 15.49
CA PRO A 29 -2.51 -2.77 14.07
C PRO A 29 -2.09 -4.18 13.66
N TYR A 30 -2.55 -4.62 12.50
CA TYR A 30 -2.00 -5.79 11.84
C TYR A 30 -1.61 -5.47 10.39
N GLU A 31 -0.58 -6.18 9.93
CA GLU A 31 -0.06 -6.03 8.57
C GLU A 31 -1.05 -6.62 7.57
N LEU A 32 -1.26 -5.90 6.47
CA LEU A 32 -1.99 -6.40 5.31
C LEU A 32 -0.99 -6.89 4.28
N ASP A 33 -1.35 -7.96 3.57
CA ASP A 33 -0.59 -8.38 2.40
C ASP A 33 -0.95 -7.57 1.15
N ALA A 34 -0.21 -7.82 0.06
CA ALA A 34 -0.37 -7.11 -1.20
C ALA A 34 -1.75 -7.37 -1.86
N ASP A 35 -2.33 -8.56 -1.67
CA ASP A 35 -3.60 -8.93 -2.29
C ASP A 35 -4.77 -8.26 -1.55
N ASP A 36 -4.71 -8.24 -0.22
CA ASP A 36 -5.68 -7.57 0.65
C ASP A 36 -5.72 -6.06 0.36
N VAL A 37 -4.56 -5.40 0.36
CA VAL A 37 -4.50 -3.95 0.10
C VAL A 37 -4.92 -3.61 -1.33
N ALA A 38 -4.63 -4.47 -2.31
CA ALA A 38 -5.07 -4.26 -3.69
C ALA A 38 -6.61 -4.38 -3.78
N ALA A 39 -7.22 -5.28 -3.02
CA ALA A 39 -8.67 -5.37 -2.91
C ALA A 39 -9.27 -4.11 -2.26
N TYR A 40 -8.64 -3.59 -1.20
CA TYR A 40 -9.10 -2.39 -0.50
C TYR A 40 -8.97 -1.13 -1.37
N SER A 41 -7.84 -0.95 -2.05
CA SER A 41 -7.63 0.16 -2.98
C SER A 41 -8.67 0.17 -4.10
N ARG A 42 -8.97 -1.00 -4.70
CA ARG A 42 -10.00 -1.12 -5.75
C ARG A 42 -11.39 -0.81 -5.22
N ARG A 43 -11.74 -1.32 -4.03
CA ARG A 43 -13.03 -1.02 -3.38
C ARG A 43 -13.18 0.48 -3.15
N ASP A 44 -12.12 1.14 -2.72
CA ASP A 44 -12.12 2.57 -2.41
C ASP A 44 -11.89 3.45 -3.67
N GLY A 45 -11.94 2.84 -4.87
CA GLY A 45 -11.91 3.54 -6.15
C GLY A 45 -10.54 4.10 -6.54
N PHE A 46 -9.46 3.70 -5.87
CA PHE A 46 -8.10 4.13 -6.16
C PHE A 46 -7.33 3.04 -6.91
N THR A 47 -6.69 3.41 -8.01
CA THR A 47 -5.82 2.56 -8.83
C THR A 47 -4.36 2.96 -8.61
N VAL A 48 -3.54 2.03 -8.12
CA VAL A 48 -2.10 2.20 -8.06
C VAL A 48 -1.53 2.02 -9.48
N PRO A 49 -0.77 2.99 -10.02
CA PRO A 49 -0.21 2.88 -11.37
C PRO A 49 0.84 1.76 -11.48
N ASP A 50 1.04 1.26 -12.70
CA ASP A 50 2.15 0.36 -12.99
C ASP A 50 3.50 1.00 -12.64
N GLY A 51 4.46 0.18 -12.19
CA GLY A 51 5.79 0.61 -11.75
C GLY A 51 5.89 0.96 -10.26
N PHE A 52 4.76 1.08 -9.56
CA PHE A 52 4.70 1.11 -8.10
C PHE A 52 4.66 -0.31 -7.53
N THR A 53 5.58 -0.61 -6.62
CA THR A 53 5.73 -1.92 -5.98
C THR A 53 5.24 -1.83 -4.55
N PHE A 54 4.38 -2.76 -4.13
CA PHE A 54 3.93 -2.84 -2.74
C PHE A 54 5.11 -3.00 -1.78
N ALA A 55 5.16 -2.16 -0.74
CA ALA A 55 6.18 -2.22 0.29
C ALA A 55 5.60 -2.73 1.62
N GLU A 56 4.52 -2.11 2.09
CA GLU A 56 3.87 -2.44 3.35
C GLU A 56 2.46 -1.84 3.42
N ALA A 57 1.59 -2.45 4.24
CA ALA A 57 0.31 -1.89 4.58
C ALA A 57 -0.12 -2.33 5.98
N HIS A 58 -0.90 -1.47 6.63
CA HIS A 58 -1.39 -1.66 7.99
C HIS A 58 -2.89 -1.34 8.03
N THR A 59 -3.62 -2.07 8.86
CA THR A 59 -5.01 -1.74 9.24
C THR A 59 -5.20 -1.98 10.74
N PHE A 60 -6.32 -1.53 11.29
CA PHE A 60 -6.67 -1.74 12.69
C PHE A 60 -8.04 -2.39 12.77
N SER A 61 -8.24 -3.32 13.69
CA SER A 61 -9.58 -3.87 13.93
C SER A 61 -10.48 -2.82 14.60
N GLU A 62 -11.57 -2.45 13.92
CA GLU A 62 -12.63 -1.61 14.50
C GLU A 62 -13.80 -2.45 15.04
N PHE A 63 -14.51 -1.90 16.03
CA PHE A 63 -15.67 -2.56 16.65
C PHE A 63 -16.92 -2.49 15.75
N VAL A 64 -17.07 -1.43 14.97
CA VAL A 64 -18.20 -1.18 14.06
C VAL A 64 -17.69 -0.33 12.90
N GLY A 65 -18.13 -0.62 11.68
CA GLY A 65 -17.69 0.11 10.49
C GLY A 65 -16.55 -0.59 9.75
N GLN A 66 -16.15 -0.01 8.63
CA GLN A 66 -14.99 -0.41 7.86
C GLN A 66 -13.73 0.14 8.52
N ALA A 67 -12.78 -0.74 8.80
CA ALA A 67 -11.50 -0.35 9.38
C ALA A 67 -10.70 0.61 8.48
N PRO A 68 -10.03 1.63 9.06
CA PRO A 68 -9.04 2.41 8.34
C PRO A 68 -7.89 1.51 7.89
N TRP A 69 -7.29 1.86 6.76
CA TRP A 69 -6.09 1.20 6.27
C TRP A 69 -5.13 2.21 5.66
N SER A 70 -3.86 1.85 5.65
CA SER A 70 -2.80 2.67 5.10
C SER A 70 -1.78 1.80 4.39
N ALA A 71 -1.21 2.27 3.28
CA ALA A 71 -0.27 1.50 2.49
C ALA A 71 0.85 2.37 1.92
N ARG A 72 2.02 1.77 1.70
CA ARG A 72 3.14 2.36 0.98
C ARG A 72 3.50 1.51 -0.23
N TYR A 73 3.74 2.19 -1.34
CA TYR A 73 4.29 1.64 -2.56
C TYR A 73 5.53 2.42 -2.96
N ASP A 74 6.58 1.71 -3.35
CA ASP A 74 7.84 2.30 -3.81
C ASP A 74 7.95 2.21 -5.33
N ALA A 75 8.54 3.22 -5.94
CA ALA A 75 8.66 3.35 -7.39
C ALA A 75 10.00 4.01 -7.78
N PRO A 76 10.44 3.85 -9.04
CA PRO A 76 11.53 4.63 -9.59
C PRO A 76 11.24 6.15 -9.55
N VAL A 77 12.32 6.94 -9.48
CA VAL A 77 12.27 8.40 -9.28
C VAL A 77 11.49 9.17 -10.36
N ASP A 78 11.44 8.65 -11.59
CA ASP A 78 10.74 9.24 -12.72
C ASP A 78 9.21 9.21 -12.59
N LEU A 79 8.67 8.31 -11.75
CA LEU A 79 7.25 8.26 -11.42
C LEU A 79 6.84 9.24 -10.29
N GLY A 80 7.80 9.94 -9.69
CA GLY A 80 7.57 10.88 -8.58
C GLY A 80 6.99 12.25 -8.96
N ASP A 81 6.62 12.48 -10.23
CA ASP A 81 6.02 13.74 -10.68
C ASP A 81 4.48 13.79 -10.56
N GLY A 82 3.85 12.70 -10.13
CA GLY A 82 2.41 12.59 -9.90
C GLY A 82 1.56 12.44 -11.15
N LYS A 83 2.14 12.46 -12.37
CA LYS A 83 1.36 12.33 -13.62
C LYS A 83 0.76 10.94 -13.78
N ALA A 84 1.55 9.89 -13.50
CA ALA A 84 1.07 8.51 -13.59
C ALA A 84 -0.09 8.27 -12.60
N VAL A 85 0.06 8.76 -11.37
CA VAL A 85 -0.98 8.67 -10.33
C VAL A 85 -2.25 9.41 -10.75
N THR A 86 -2.11 10.65 -11.24
CA THR A 86 -3.25 11.45 -11.74
C THR A 86 -3.94 10.77 -12.92
N ALA A 87 -3.18 10.22 -13.87
CA ALA A 87 -3.73 9.56 -15.06
C ALA A 87 -4.49 8.27 -14.72
N ALA A 88 -4.02 7.50 -13.73
CA ALA A 88 -4.68 6.27 -13.28
C ALA A 88 -5.96 6.54 -12.47
N ASN A 89 -6.12 7.76 -11.91
CA ASN A 89 -7.19 8.11 -10.98
C ASN A 89 -7.98 9.35 -11.43
N PRO A 90 -8.68 9.31 -12.59
CA PRO A 90 -9.34 10.48 -13.18
C PRO A 90 -10.53 11.01 -12.36
N THR A 91 -11.04 10.24 -11.41
CA THR A 91 -12.12 10.63 -10.48
C THR A 91 -11.59 11.47 -9.31
N PHE A 92 -10.28 11.47 -9.08
CA PHE A 92 -9.62 12.28 -8.07
C PHE A 92 -9.21 13.62 -8.66
N PRO A 93 -9.13 14.70 -7.84
CA PRO A 93 -8.41 15.90 -8.26
C PRO A 93 -6.98 15.56 -8.70
N PRO A 94 -6.41 16.25 -9.70
CA PRO A 94 -5.00 16.09 -10.04
C PRO A 94 -4.09 16.27 -8.83
N MET A 95 -3.00 15.51 -8.76
CA MET A 95 -2.05 15.66 -7.66
C MET A 95 -1.48 17.09 -7.64
N ALA A 96 -1.49 17.70 -6.46
CA ALA A 96 -1.05 19.07 -6.25
C ALA A 96 0.03 19.13 -5.18
N ALA A 97 0.98 20.06 -5.32
CA ALA A 97 2.01 20.27 -4.31
C ALA A 97 1.40 20.72 -2.98
N ILE A 98 1.94 20.21 -1.88
CA ILE A 98 1.51 20.57 -0.53
C ILE A 98 2.69 20.99 0.34
N THR A 99 2.43 21.84 1.33
CA THR A 99 3.41 22.13 2.39
C THR A 99 3.29 21.11 3.51
N CYS A 100 4.39 20.86 4.22
CA CYS A 100 4.39 19.88 5.32
C CYS A 100 3.46 20.26 6.48
N SER A 101 3.13 21.53 6.64
CA SER A 101 2.14 22.01 7.61
C SER A 101 0.69 21.71 7.21
N ALA A 102 0.44 21.31 5.97
CA ALA A 102 -0.89 21.08 5.41
C ALA A 102 -1.15 19.61 5.06
N VAL A 103 -0.22 18.69 5.37
CA VAL A 103 -0.41 17.24 5.20
C VAL A 103 -1.70 16.81 5.90
N PRO A 104 -2.67 16.21 5.17
CA PRO A 104 -3.91 15.76 5.77
C PRO A 104 -3.66 14.73 6.87
N PRO A 105 -4.56 14.58 7.84
CA PRO A 105 -4.49 13.47 8.79
C PRO A 105 -4.43 12.11 8.09
N GLY A 106 -3.62 11.21 8.64
CA GLY A 106 -3.48 9.83 8.18
C GLY A 106 -2.38 9.13 8.98
N ASN A 107 -2.35 7.80 8.93
CA ASN A 107 -1.39 6.98 9.69
C ASN A 107 0.01 6.94 9.04
N TRP A 108 0.53 8.11 8.65
CA TRP A 108 1.68 8.24 7.74
C TRP A 108 3.01 7.80 8.34
N SER A 109 3.26 8.14 9.60
CA SER A 109 4.53 7.84 10.27
C SER A 109 4.77 6.34 10.41
N SER A 110 3.70 5.54 10.56
CA SER A 110 3.81 4.08 10.62
C SER A 110 4.34 3.46 9.32
N LEU A 111 4.16 4.15 8.20
CA LEU A 111 4.63 3.75 6.87
C LEU A 111 6.00 4.38 6.52
N GLY A 112 6.64 5.08 7.46
CA GLY A 112 7.90 5.79 7.21
C GLY A 112 7.76 7.02 6.31
N PHE A 113 6.57 7.63 6.22
CA PHE A 113 6.40 8.89 5.50
C PHE A 113 7.24 10.00 6.15
N ASP A 114 8.05 10.65 5.31
CA ASP A 114 8.74 11.89 5.64
C ASP A 114 8.32 12.97 4.64
N CYS A 115 7.84 14.10 5.15
CA CYS A 115 7.40 15.18 4.27
C CYS A 115 8.59 15.98 3.78
N GLY A 116 8.78 15.98 2.46
CA GLY A 116 9.83 16.75 1.79
C GLY A 116 9.28 17.86 0.89
N PRO A 117 10.15 18.78 0.44
CA PRO A 117 9.84 19.68 -0.66
C PRO A 117 9.36 18.89 -1.88
N GLY A 118 8.27 19.35 -2.51
CA GLY A 118 7.71 18.67 -3.69
C GLY A 118 6.82 17.48 -3.37
N THR A 119 6.48 17.24 -2.10
CA THR A 119 5.39 16.30 -1.74
C THR A 119 4.12 16.71 -2.46
N LEU A 120 3.48 15.75 -3.11
CA LEU A 120 2.20 15.93 -3.79
C LEU A 120 1.09 15.24 -3.00
N VAL A 121 -0.12 15.78 -3.10
CA VAL A 121 -1.32 15.21 -2.51
C VAL A 121 -2.42 15.11 -3.55
N THR A 122 -3.24 14.08 -3.47
CA THR A 122 -4.63 14.13 -3.93
C THR A 122 -5.53 13.49 -2.88
N GLN A 123 -6.78 13.91 -2.86
CA GLN A 123 -7.76 13.41 -1.91
C GLN A 123 -9.10 13.32 -2.62
N TYR A 124 -9.79 12.19 -2.46
CA TYR A 124 -11.18 12.11 -2.86
C TYR A 124 -12.03 12.77 -1.78
N PRO A 125 -12.87 13.77 -2.12
CA PRO A 125 -13.81 14.32 -1.15
C PRO A 125 -14.77 13.21 -0.72
N PRO A 126 -15.11 13.10 0.59
CA PRO A 126 -16.00 12.07 1.08
C PRO A 126 -17.32 12.09 0.29
N SER A 127 -17.69 10.94 -0.27
CA SER A 127 -19.01 10.75 -0.88
C SER A 127 -19.88 9.91 0.05
N ARG A 128 -21.17 9.74 -0.28
CA ARG A 128 -22.03 8.84 0.51
C ARG A 128 -21.64 7.36 0.39
N GLU A 129 -20.75 7.01 -0.54
CA GLU A 129 -20.45 5.63 -0.93
C GLU A 129 -18.97 5.26 -0.79
N ILE A 130 -18.06 6.24 -0.66
CA ILE A 130 -16.61 6.03 -0.63
C ILE A 130 -16.01 6.81 0.52
N ASP A 131 -15.15 6.13 1.29
CA ASP A 131 -14.32 6.71 2.33
C ASP A 131 -13.45 7.86 1.82
N THR A 132 -12.98 8.69 2.74
CA THR A 132 -11.96 9.67 2.37
C THR A 132 -10.67 8.92 2.08
N VAL A 133 -10.32 8.82 0.79
CA VAL A 133 -9.02 8.31 0.35
C VAL A 133 -8.08 9.49 0.14
N THR A 134 -6.96 9.48 0.85
CA THR A 134 -5.86 10.42 0.67
C THR A 134 -4.67 9.68 0.08
N ALA A 135 -4.08 10.24 -0.97
CA ALA A 135 -2.83 9.78 -1.55
C ALA A 135 -1.76 10.88 -1.43
N LEU A 136 -0.60 10.52 -0.88
CA LEU A 136 0.60 11.37 -0.84
C LEU A 136 1.68 10.74 -1.71
N LEU A 137 2.39 11.56 -2.48
CA LEU A 137 3.54 11.12 -3.26
C LEU A 137 4.76 11.92 -2.84
N THR A 138 5.80 11.23 -2.41
CA THR A 138 7.12 11.81 -2.16
C THR A 138 8.11 11.32 -3.21
N ARG A 139 9.18 12.09 -3.38
CA ARG A 139 10.29 11.74 -4.26
C ARG A 139 11.59 12.25 -3.66
N ASP A 140 12.61 11.41 -3.67
CA ASP A 140 13.98 11.78 -3.33
C ASP A 140 14.95 11.35 -4.45
N GLU A 141 16.26 11.35 -4.16
CA GLU A 141 17.28 10.93 -5.13
C GLU A 141 17.28 9.42 -5.40
N ARG A 142 16.64 8.62 -4.52
CA ARG A 142 16.64 7.15 -4.55
C ARG A 142 15.39 6.59 -5.20
N GLY A 143 14.26 7.29 -5.15
CA GLY A 143 13.02 6.85 -5.73
C GLY A 143 11.84 7.77 -5.44
N ALA A 144 10.65 7.22 -5.65
CA ALA A 144 9.39 7.82 -5.26
C ALA A 144 8.60 6.85 -4.37
N SER A 145 7.84 7.39 -3.43
CA SER A 145 6.97 6.58 -2.56
C SER A 145 5.56 7.16 -2.57
N LEU A 146 4.59 6.31 -2.91
CA LEU A 146 3.16 6.59 -2.85
C LEU A 146 2.59 6.03 -1.56
N PHE A 147 1.99 6.90 -0.76
CA PHE A 147 1.32 6.58 0.48
C PHE A 147 -0.18 6.73 0.28
N LEU A 148 -0.94 5.69 0.65
CA LEU A 148 -2.39 5.70 0.63
C LEU A 148 -2.92 5.61 2.05
N TYR A 149 -4.01 6.32 2.31
CA TYR A 149 -4.78 6.21 3.54
C TYR A 149 -6.26 6.28 3.22
N SER A 150 -7.02 5.36 3.78
CA SER A 150 -8.47 5.37 3.79
C SER A 150 -8.96 5.45 5.23
N SER A 151 -9.87 6.38 5.51
CA SER A 151 -10.30 6.69 6.87
C SER A 151 -11.16 5.60 7.52
N GLY A 152 -11.79 4.72 6.75
CA GLY A 152 -12.86 3.86 7.26
C GLY A 152 -14.12 4.64 7.68
N HIS A 153 -15.26 3.94 7.85
CA HIS A 153 -16.55 4.49 8.30
C HIS A 153 -17.45 3.47 8.99
#